data_AF-A0A6S7BWY4-F1
#
_entry.id   AF-A0A6S7BWY4-F1
#
_cell.length_a   1.000
_cell.length_b   1.000
_cell.length_c   1.000
_cell.angle_alpha   90.00
_cell.angle_beta   90.00
_cell.angle_gamma   90.00
#
_symmetry.space_group_name_H-M   'P 1'
#
loop_
_entity.id
_entity.type
_entity.pdbx_description
1 polymer ?
#
loop_
_entity_poly.entity_id
_entity_poly.type
_entity_poly.pdbx_seq_one_letter_code
_entity_poly.pdbx_strand_id
1 'polypeptide(L)'
;MSACVRRRHFRSADEDPTRNSHIPADSHRLSILTQHEIDELYGLPRFTDEDRQTCFDLSEPERHAVHSRTTSVAVHLTLQLGYFKAKRQFFDYDQDAVRDDLLHILGRHFPGRNPAAINLPSYPTRRALQHTVLELLGFRLCDSSAREELESRASASRCFRRSRSTSCPKHFSI
;
A
#
# COMPACT_ATOMS: atom_id res chain seq x y z
N MET A 1 15.08 1.14 -12.12
CA MET A 1 14.48 -0.10 -11.57
C MET A 1 13.18 0.30 -10.89
N SER A 2 12.01 -0.01 -11.47
CA SER A 2 10.72 0.35 -10.87
C SER A 2 10.28 -0.67 -9.83
N ALA A 3 9.76 -0.18 -8.72
CA ALA A 3 9.25 -1.03 -7.63
C ALA A 3 7.82 -1.50 -7.92
N CYS A 4 7.51 -2.73 -7.51
CA CYS A 4 6.27 -3.44 -7.81
C CYS A 4 5.34 -3.43 -6.60
N VAL A 5 4.08 -3.01 -6.76
CA VAL A 5 3.08 -3.02 -5.67
C VAL A 5 1.96 -4.02 -5.96
N ARG A 6 1.62 -4.84 -4.96
CA ARG A 6 0.53 -5.80 -5.03
C ARG A 6 -0.78 -5.14 -4.58
N ARG A 7 -1.82 -5.17 -5.42
CA ARG A 7 -3.17 -4.76 -5.00
C ARG A 7 -3.79 -5.84 -4.12
N ARG A 8 -4.22 -5.50 -2.90
CA ARG A 8 -5.10 -6.38 -2.12
C ARG A 8 -6.54 -6.14 -2.56
N HIS A 9 -7.25 -7.23 -2.85
CA HIS A 9 -8.72 -7.22 -2.79
C HIS A 9 -9.07 -7.53 -1.34
N PHE A 10 -9.58 -6.55 -0.61
CA PHE A 10 -10.17 -6.79 0.71
C PHE A 10 -11.54 -7.42 0.47
N ARG A 11 -11.70 -8.70 0.81
CA ARG A 11 -13.04 -9.32 0.85
C ARG A 11 -13.74 -8.75 2.08
N SER A 12 -14.83 -8.01 1.89
CA SER A 12 -15.77 -7.68 2.96
C SER A 12 -16.28 -8.98 3.56
N ALA A 13 -16.20 -9.11 4.88
CA ALA A 13 -16.92 -10.13 5.61
C ALA A 13 -18.38 -9.67 5.71
N ASP A 14 -19.27 -10.40 5.04
CA ASP A 14 -20.70 -10.37 5.33
C ASP A 14 -20.90 -11.01 6.71
N GLU A 15 -21.41 -10.23 7.66
CA GLU A 15 -21.85 -10.71 8.97
C GLU A 15 -23.23 -11.39 8.82
N ASP A 16 -23.28 -12.71 8.99
CA ASP A 16 -24.52 -13.51 9.06
C ASP A 16 -24.76 -13.96 10.52
N PRO A 17 -25.76 -13.42 11.24
CA PRO A 17 -25.99 -13.75 12.63
C PRO A 17 -26.97 -14.90 12.73
N THR A 18 -26.49 -16.15 12.62
CA THR A 18 -26.98 -17.33 13.37
C THR A 18 -26.48 -18.64 12.78
N ARG A 19 -25.32 -19.13 13.22
CA ARG A 19 -25.12 -20.57 13.33
C ARG A 19 -24.06 -20.94 14.35
N ASN A 20 -24.54 -21.34 15.52
CA ASN A 20 -23.74 -22.06 16.50
C ASN A 20 -23.33 -23.40 15.89
N SER A 21 -22.07 -23.54 15.49
CA SER A 21 -21.43 -24.83 15.22
C SER A 21 -20.02 -24.80 15.78
N HIS A 22 -19.90 -25.45 16.93
CA HIS A 22 -18.69 -25.96 17.58
C HIS A 22 -17.47 -26.04 16.63
N ILE A 23 -16.55 -25.08 16.75
CA ILE A 23 -15.23 -25.15 16.11
C ILE A 23 -14.36 -26.02 17.02
N PRO A 24 -13.82 -27.17 16.56
CA PRO A 24 -12.85 -27.91 17.33
C PRO A 24 -11.61 -27.03 17.52
N ALA A 25 -11.28 -26.79 18.78
CA ALA A 25 -10.10 -26.04 19.19
C ALA A 25 -8.83 -26.85 18.86
N ASP A 26 -8.36 -26.76 17.62
CA ASP A 26 -6.96 -27.02 17.28
C ASP A 26 -6.60 -26.35 15.94
N SER A 27 -6.67 -25.02 15.92
CA SER A 27 -5.93 -24.24 14.94
C SER A 27 -4.64 -23.77 15.61
N HIS A 28 -3.59 -24.60 15.58
CA HIS A 28 -2.22 -24.21 15.96
C HIS A 28 -1.62 -23.18 14.97
N ARG A 29 -2.40 -22.21 14.51
CA ARG A 29 -1.90 -21.08 13.75
C ARG A 29 -1.22 -20.14 14.74
N LEU A 30 0.10 -20.16 14.72
CA LEU A 30 0.91 -19.18 15.43
C LEU A 30 0.49 -17.78 14.99
N SER A 31 0.02 -16.97 15.93
CA SER A 31 -0.19 -15.53 15.71
C SER A 31 1.18 -14.85 15.75
N ILE A 32 1.76 -14.61 14.58
CA ILE A 32 3.10 -14.01 14.46
C ILE A 32 3.07 -12.51 14.77
N LEU A 33 1.94 -11.86 14.51
CA LEU A 33 1.74 -10.43 14.76
C LEU A 33 0.58 -10.24 15.74
N THR A 34 0.77 -9.31 16.67
CA THR A 34 -0.28 -8.73 17.50
C THR A 34 -1.17 -7.81 16.66
N GLN A 35 -2.39 -7.53 17.14
CA GLN A 35 -3.28 -6.59 16.45
C GLN A 35 -2.64 -5.20 16.31
N HIS A 36 -1.89 -4.76 17.32
CA HIS A 36 -1.16 -3.49 17.27
C HIS A 36 -0.14 -3.46 16.12
N GLU A 37 0.65 -4.53 15.97
CA GLU A 37 1.63 -4.62 14.87
C GLU A 37 0.95 -4.68 13.50
N ILE A 38 -0.22 -5.33 13.40
CA ILE A 38 -1.03 -5.33 12.18
C ILE A 38 -1.48 -3.90 11.85
N ASP A 39 -2.01 -3.17 12.83
CA ASP A 39 -2.49 -1.80 12.65
C ASP A 39 -1.35 -0.85 12.32
N GLU A 40 -0.18 -1.04 12.93
CA GLU A 40 1.02 -0.25 12.64
C GLU A 40 1.51 -0.48 11.21
N LEU A 41 1.46 -1.71 10.70
CA LEU A 41 1.98 -2.06 9.36
C LEU A 41 0.96 -1.83 8.24
N TYR A 42 -0.32 -2.06 8.52
CA TYR A 42 -1.38 -2.15 7.51
C TYR A 42 -2.57 -1.22 7.75
N GLY A 43 -2.62 -0.57 8.90
CA GLY A 43 -3.62 0.47 9.18
C GLY A 43 -3.32 1.78 8.45
N LEU A 44 -4.30 2.69 8.50
CA LEU A 44 -4.15 4.04 7.97
C LEU A 44 -2.95 4.75 8.63
N PRO A 45 -2.22 5.59 7.88
CA PRO A 45 -1.18 6.42 8.47
C PRO A 45 -1.76 7.30 9.59
N ARG A 46 -1.14 7.28 10.76
CA ARG A 46 -1.44 8.20 11.87
C ARG A 46 -0.35 9.27 11.89
N PHE A 47 -0.59 10.39 11.21
CA PHE A 47 0.41 11.44 11.06
C PHE A 47 0.42 12.41 12.25
N THR A 48 1.62 12.77 12.67
CA THR A 48 1.87 14.01 13.40
C THR A 48 1.78 15.20 12.45
N ASP A 49 1.71 16.43 12.96
CA ASP A 49 1.66 17.62 12.10
C ASP A 49 2.93 17.79 11.26
N GLU A 50 4.08 17.36 11.76
CA GLU A 50 5.34 17.33 11.02
C GLU A 50 5.31 16.28 9.90
N ASP A 51 4.76 15.10 10.17
CA ASP A 51 4.57 14.06 9.15
C ASP A 51 3.65 14.55 8.03
N ARG A 52 2.57 15.28 8.37
CA ARG A 52 1.67 15.87 7.36
C ARG A 52 2.41 16.86 6.45
N GLN A 53 3.27 17.69 7.03
CA GLN A 53 4.07 18.65 6.25
C GLN A 53 4.98 17.94 5.25
N THR A 54 5.63 16.85 5.66
CA THR A 54 6.55 16.13 4.80
C THR A 54 5.82 15.25 3.78
N CYS A 55 4.82 14.48 4.23
CA CYS A 55 4.12 13.51 3.39
C CYS A 55 3.23 14.18 2.34
N PHE A 56 2.61 15.31 2.66
CA PHE A 56 1.76 16.05 1.72
C PHE A 56 2.49 17.16 1.00
N ASP A 57 3.82 17.23 1.07
CA ASP A 57 4.57 18.09 0.16
C ASP A 57 4.50 17.55 -1.27
N LEU A 58 4.28 18.46 -2.22
CA LEU A 58 4.09 18.13 -3.62
C LEU A 58 5.27 18.65 -4.42
N SER A 59 5.98 17.76 -5.10
CA SER A 59 6.95 18.10 -6.14
C SER A 59 6.26 18.72 -7.36
N GLU A 60 7.04 19.32 -8.27
CA GLU A 60 6.50 19.95 -9.48
C GLU A 60 5.60 19.03 -10.35
N PRO A 61 6.00 17.80 -10.71
CA PRO A 61 5.13 16.91 -11.48
C PRO A 61 3.86 16.52 -10.71
N GLU A 62 3.95 16.35 -9.39
CA GLU A 62 2.79 16.06 -8.55
C GLU A 62 1.83 17.25 -8.50
N ARG A 63 2.34 18.47 -8.35
CA ARG A 63 1.55 19.71 -8.42
C ARG A 63 0.81 19.80 -9.75
N HIS A 64 1.49 19.62 -10.88
CA HIS A 64 0.85 19.66 -12.19
C HIS A 64 -0.30 18.64 -12.31
N ALA A 65 -0.07 17.40 -11.85
CA ALA A 65 -1.12 16.38 -11.83
C ALA A 65 -2.30 16.79 -10.93
N VAL A 66 -2.04 17.36 -9.75
CA VAL A 66 -3.09 17.79 -8.82
C VAL A 66 -3.93 18.95 -9.39
N HIS A 67 -3.30 19.97 -9.99
CA HIS A 67 -4.00 21.17 -10.46
C HIS A 67 -4.84 20.98 -11.73
N SER A 68 -4.62 19.90 -12.48
CA SER A 68 -5.40 19.57 -13.69
C SER A 68 -6.78 18.93 -13.38
N ARG A 69 -7.16 18.83 -12.11
CA ARG A 69 -8.35 18.10 -11.63
C ARG A 69 -9.31 19.02 -10.89
N THR A 70 -10.56 18.57 -10.76
CA THR A 70 -11.54 19.23 -9.87
C THR A 70 -11.06 19.15 -8.42
N THR A 71 -11.46 20.11 -7.57
CA THR A 71 -10.96 20.22 -6.20
C THR A 71 -11.08 18.91 -5.40
N SER A 72 -12.24 18.23 -5.46
CA SER A 72 -12.42 16.96 -4.75
C SER A 72 -11.41 15.90 -5.19
N VAL A 73 -11.25 15.74 -6.51
CA VAL A 73 -10.35 14.73 -7.09
C VAL A 73 -8.89 15.10 -6.82
N ALA A 74 -8.55 16.38 -6.85
CA ALA A 74 -7.22 16.92 -6.55
C ALA A 74 -6.82 16.71 -5.08
N VAL A 75 -7.75 16.95 -4.14
CA VAL A 75 -7.55 16.70 -2.71
C VAL A 75 -7.34 15.21 -2.45
N HIS A 76 -8.18 14.34 -3.02
CA HIS A 76 -8.02 12.90 -2.84
C HIS A 76 -6.77 12.34 -3.54
N LEU A 77 -6.31 12.93 -4.64
CA LEU A 77 -5.02 12.58 -5.23
C LEU A 77 -3.86 12.94 -4.29
N THR A 78 -3.89 14.14 -3.70
CA THR A 78 -2.89 14.59 -2.73
C THR A 78 -2.84 13.67 -1.50
N LEU A 79 -4.01 13.28 -0.99
CA LEU A 79 -4.12 12.34 0.12
C LEU A 79 -3.50 10.98 -0.22
N GLN A 80 -3.83 10.42 -1.40
CA GLN A 80 -3.27 9.14 -1.84
C GLN A 80 -1.76 9.21 -2.07
N LEU A 81 -1.23 10.33 -2.59
CA LEU A 81 0.21 10.54 -2.71
C LEU A 81 0.90 10.48 -1.34
N GLY A 82 0.40 11.22 -0.35
CA GLY A 82 1.00 11.24 0.98
C GLY A 82 0.92 9.89 1.70
N TYR A 83 -0.22 9.21 1.62
CA TYR A 83 -0.38 7.88 2.23
C TYR A 83 0.52 6.84 1.57
N PHE A 84 0.66 6.91 0.24
CA PHE A 84 1.55 6.02 -0.48
C PHE A 84 3.02 6.34 -0.21
N LYS A 85 3.42 7.60 -0.08
CA LYS A 85 4.78 7.99 0.33
C LYS A 85 5.14 7.38 1.69
N ALA A 86 4.21 7.42 2.64
CA ALA A 86 4.41 6.92 4.01
C ALA A 86 4.40 5.38 4.12
N LYS A 87 3.42 4.72 3.53
CA LYS A 87 3.16 3.27 3.77
C LYS A 87 3.35 2.38 2.54
N ARG A 88 3.59 2.96 1.35
CA ARG A 88 3.68 2.26 0.05
C ARG A 88 2.45 1.40 -0.26
N GLN A 89 1.30 1.80 0.25
CA GLN A 89 0.04 1.08 0.18
C GLN A 89 -1.11 2.03 -0.16
N PHE A 90 -2.17 1.47 -0.75
CA PHE A 90 -3.44 2.15 -0.95
C PHE A 90 -4.45 1.65 0.09
N PHE A 91 -5.31 2.55 0.54
CA PHE A 91 -6.27 2.28 1.60
C PHE A 91 -7.69 2.55 1.09
N ASP A 92 -8.61 1.68 1.50
CA ASP A 92 -10.04 2.00 1.52
C ASP A 92 -10.31 2.70 2.85
N TYR A 93 -10.94 3.87 2.80
CA TYR A 93 -11.20 4.71 3.96
C TYR A 93 -12.53 5.43 3.80
N ASP A 94 -13.13 5.74 4.95
CA ASP A 94 -14.24 6.67 5.04
C ASP A 94 -13.73 8.09 5.23
N GLN A 95 -14.52 9.07 4.81
CA GLN A 95 -14.12 10.49 4.83
C GLN A 95 -13.84 10.98 6.27
N ASP A 96 -14.59 10.50 7.26
CA ASP A 96 -14.38 10.86 8.67
C ASP A 96 -13.05 10.37 9.23
N ALA A 97 -12.60 9.18 8.79
CA ALA A 97 -11.34 8.58 9.26
C ALA A 97 -10.11 9.38 8.80
N VAL A 98 -10.25 10.19 7.74
CA VAL A 98 -9.16 10.97 7.13
C VAL A 98 -9.41 12.48 7.19
N ARG A 99 -10.41 12.93 7.97
CA ARG A 99 -10.88 14.32 7.99
C ARG A 99 -9.77 15.32 8.31
N ASP A 100 -8.94 15.04 9.31
CA ASP A 100 -7.87 15.96 9.73
C ASP A 100 -6.81 16.12 8.63
N ASP A 101 -6.50 15.03 7.93
CA ASP A 101 -5.58 15.05 6.79
C ASP A 101 -6.18 15.79 5.59
N LEU A 102 -7.48 15.63 5.32
CA LEU A 102 -8.19 16.39 4.30
C LEU A 102 -8.18 17.89 4.60
N LEU A 103 -8.41 18.28 5.87
CA LEU A 103 -8.36 19.68 6.30
C LEU A 103 -6.96 20.26 6.16
N HIS A 104 -5.92 19.52 6.54
CA HIS A 104 -4.54 19.94 6.33
C HIS A 104 -4.22 20.17 4.85
N ILE A 105 -4.59 19.22 3.98
CA ILE A 105 -4.38 19.32 2.53
C ILE A 105 -5.10 20.54 1.95
N LEU A 106 -6.36 20.76 2.34
CA LEU A 106 -7.15 21.91 1.89
C LEU A 106 -6.50 23.23 2.31
N GLY A 107 -6.11 23.35 3.57
CA GLY A 107 -5.47 24.55 4.11
C GLY A 107 -4.17 24.90 3.40
N ARG A 108 -3.38 23.89 3.04
CA ARG A 108 -2.07 24.08 2.40
C ARG A 108 -2.13 24.31 0.90
N HIS A 109 -2.87 23.49 0.18
CA HIS A 109 -2.80 23.42 -1.29
C HIS A 109 -4.03 24.01 -1.99
N PHE A 110 -5.13 24.21 -1.27
CA PHE A 110 -6.40 24.67 -1.84
C PHE A 110 -7.04 25.78 -1.00
N PRO A 111 -6.32 26.89 -0.75
CA PRO A 111 -6.84 27.97 0.09
C PRO A 111 -8.16 28.50 -0.46
N GLY A 112 -9.12 28.75 0.44
CA GLY A 112 -10.45 29.27 0.11
C GLY A 112 -11.46 28.24 -0.40
N ARG A 113 -11.11 26.94 -0.45
CA ARG A 113 -12.07 25.87 -0.79
C ARG A 113 -12.82 25.39 0.46
N ASN A 114 -14.12 25.14 0.30
CA ASN A 114 -14.98 24.67 1.39
C ASN A 114 -14.76 23.16 1.64
N PRO A 115 -14.38 22.74 2.87
CA PRO A 115 -14.22 21.32 3.20
C PRO A 115 -15.51 20.50 3.02
N ALA A 116 -16.68 21.12 3.26
CA ALA A 116 -17.97 20.44 3.08
C ALA A 116 -18.30 20.11 1.62
N ALA A 117 -17.60 20.71 0.65
CA ALA A 117 -17.78 20.44 -0.77
C ALA A 117 -16.89 19.28 -1.28
N ILE A 118 -16.04 18.71 -0.43
CA ILE A 118 -15.20 17.58 -0.79
C ILE A 118 -16.01 16.29 -0.64
N ASN A 119 -16.13 15.56 -1.74
CA ASN A 119 -16.85 14.30 -1.86
C ASN A 119 -15.88 13.16 -2.17
N LEU A 120 -16.17 11.99 -1.60
CA LEU A 120 -15.40 10.78 -1.84
C LEU A 120 -15.41 10.42 -3.35
N PRO A 121 -14.27 10.08 -3.96
CA PRO A 121 -14.22 9.71 -5.36
C PRO A 121 -14.92 8.37 -5.59
N SER A 122 -15.63 8.27 -6.72
CA SER A 122 -16.19 6.99 -7.19
C SER A 122 -15.09 5.92 -7.33
N TYR A 123 -15.46 4.64 -7.34
CA TYR A 123 -14.49 3.55 -7.51
C TYR A 123 -13.63 3.68 -8.80
N PRO A 124 -14.20 3.97 -9.99
CA PRO A 124 -13.39 4.22 -11.20
C PRO A 124 -12.43 5.39 -11.05
N THR A 125 -12.89 6.50 -10.45
CA THR A 125 -12.05 7.68 -10.19
C THR A 125 -10.91 7.31 -9.24
N ARG A 126 -11.21 6.61 -8.15
CA ARG A 126 -10.22 6.14 -7.17
C ARG A 126 -9.16 5.27 -7.83
N ARG A 127 -9.55 4.37 -8.74
CA ARG A 127 -8.61 3.53 -9.52
C ARG A 127 -7.70 4.38 -10.41
N ALA A 128 -8.25 5.37 -11.11
CA ALA A 128 -7.46 6.26 -11.95
C ALA A 128 -6.43 7.06 -11.12
N LEU A 129 -6.84 7.56 -9.94
CA LEU A 129 -5.92 8.25 -9.02
C LEU A 129 -4.76 7.34 -8.57
N GLN A 130 -5.05 6.10 -8.20
CA GLN A 130 -4.01 5.13 -7.83
C GLN A 130 -3.00 4.89 -8.96
N HIS A 131 -3.46 4.83 -10.22
CA HIS A 131 -2.55 4.71 -11.37
C HIS A 131 -1.65 5.95 -11.49
N THR A 132 -2.22 7.15 -11.39
CA THR A 132 -1.43 8.40 -11.38
C THR A 132 -0.39 8.42 -10.26
N VAL A 133 -0.73 7.97 -9.05
CA VAL A 133 0.23 7.87 -7.93
C VAL A 133 1.39 6.93 -8.26
N LEU A 134 1.10 5.76 -8.83
CA LEU A 134 2.14 4.81 -9.21
C LEU A 134 3.08 5.40 -10.27
N GLU A 135 2.54 6.04 -11.30
CA GLU A 135 3.31 6.68 -12.36
C GLU A 135 4.22 7.79 -11.82
N LEU A 136 3.67 8.72 -11.03
CA LEU A 136 4.42 9.84 -10.46
C LEU A 136 5.58 9.39 -9.55
N LEU A 137 5.40 8.27 -8.85
CA LEU A 137 6.40 7.74 -7.91
C LEU A 137 7.28 6.64 -8.52
N GLY A 138 7.11 6.31 -9.80
CA GLY A 138 7.92 5.31 -10.50
C GLY A 138 7.64 3.86 -10.10
N PHE A 139 6.45 3.58 -9.58
CA PHE A 139 5.99 2.24 -9.25
C PHE A 139 5.12 1.64 -10.36
N ARG A 140 5.04 0.31 -10.40
CA ARG A 140 4.14 -0.44 -11.28
C ARG A 140 3.34 -1.46 -10.50
N LEU A 141 2.17 -1.84 -11.01
CA LEU A 141 1.43 -2.97 -10.46
C LEU A 141 2.17 -4.27 -10.75
N CYS A 142 2.14 -5.21 -9.80
CA CYS A 142 2.63 -6.55 -10.06
C CYS A 142 1.67 -7.30 -10.98
N ASP A 143 2.07 -7.45 -12.23
CA ASP A 143 1.47 -8.32 -13.22
C ASP A 143 2.16 -9.70 -13.23
N SER A 144 1.69 -10.58 -14.12
CA SER A 144 2.25 -11.93 -14.29
C SER A 144 3.73 -11.88 -14.67
N SER A 145 4.15 -10.94 -15.52
CA SER A 145 5.55 -10.82 -15.94
C SER A 145 6.48 -10.44 -14.79
N ALA A 146 6.05 -9.51 -13.93
CA ALA A 146 6.79 -9.14 -12.74
C ALA A 146 6.88 -10.31 -11.75
N ARG A 147 5.85 -11.15 -11.68
CA ARG A 147 5.87 -12.36 -10.85
C ARG A 147 6.83 -13.40 -11.40
N GLU A 148 6.81 -13.66 -12.71
CA GLU A 148 7.71 -14.60 -13.39
C GLU A 148 9.18 -14.17 -13.25
N GLU A 149 9.48 -12.86 -13.35
CA GLU A 149 10.81 -12.31 -13.11
C GLU A 149 11.30 -12.62 -11.68
N LEU A 150 10.43 -12.41 -10.69
CA LEU A 150 10.73 -12.70 -9.28
C LEU A 150 10.93 -14.20 -9.04
N GLU A 151 10.09 -15.05 -9.66
CA GLU A 151 10.18 -16.51 -9.55
C GLU A 151 11.47 -17.05 -10.21
N SER A 152 11.86 -16.49 -11.36
CA SER A 152 13.12 -16.81 -12.04
C SER A 152 14.34 -16.47 -11.17
N ARG A 153 14.36 -15.26 -10.59
CA ARG A 153 15.44 -14.82 -9.69
C ARG A 153 15.52 -15.68 -8.42
N ALA A 154 14.39 -16.03 -7.83
CA ALA A 154 14.34 -16.91 -6.66
C ALA A 154 14.88 -18.31 -6.98
N SER A 155 14.55 -18.85 -8.15
CA SER A 155 15.02 -20.15 -8.64
C SER A 155 16.53 -20.15 -8.90
N ALA A 156 17.06 -19.10 -9.53
CA ALA A 156 18.50 -18.95 -9.77
C ALA A 156 19.31 -18.88 -8.47
N SER A 157 18.79 -18.17 -7.45
CA SER A 157 19.41 -18.07 -6.12
C SER A 157 19.46 -19.42 -5.39
N ARG A 158 18.45 -20.27 -5.60
CA ARG A 158 18.36 -21.63 -5.02
C ARG A 158 19.40 -22.58 -5.61
N CYS A 159 19.71 -22.46 -6.90
CA CYS A 159 20.77 -23.25 -7.55
C CYS A 159 22.17 -22.94 -6.99
N PHE A 160 22.46 -21.70 -6.62
CA PHE A 160 23.79 -21.29 -6.14
C PHE A 160 24.16 -21.87 -4.77
N ARG A 161 23.19 -22.18 -3.89
CA ARG A 161 23.47 -22.80 -2.58
C ARG A 161 23.81 -24.30 -2.68
N ARG A 162 23.48 -24.97 -3.78
CA ARG A 162 23.64 -26.42 -3.92
C ARG A 162 25.02 -26.84 -4.43
N SER A 163 25.82 -25.91 -4.97
CA SER A 163 27.15 -26.18 -5.55
C SER A 163 28.33 -26.08 -4.58
N ARG A 164 28.13 -25.74 -3.29
CA ARG A 164 29.20 -25.70 -2.27
C ARG A 164 29.31 -26.96 -1.39
N SER A 165 28.54 -28.01 -1.68
CA SER A 165 28.43 -29.21 -0.82
C SER A 165 29.15 -30.46 -1.35
N THR A 166 29.86 -30.42 -2.49
CA THR A 166 30.49 -31.63 -3.05
C THR A 166 31.92 -31.37 -3.52
N SER A 167 32.87 -31.39 -2.58
CA SER A 167 34.22 -31.90 -2.84
C SER A 167 34.96 -32.13 -1.51
N CYS A 168 34.95 -33.37 -1.04
CA CYS A 168 35.99 -33.90 -0.16
C CYS A 168 36.36 -35.27 -0.73
N PRO A 169 37.47 -35.38 -1.50
CA PRO A 169 37.95 -36.68 -1.93
C PRO A 169 38.48 -37.43 -0.72
N LYS A 170 37.86 -38.56 -0.39
CA LYS A 170 38.43 -39.56 0.52
C LYS A 170 39.64 -40.18 -0.18
N HIS A 171 40.83 -39.67 0.10
CA HIS A 171 42.06 -40.38 -0.20
C HIS A 171 42.50 -41.06 1.10
N PHE A 172 42.34 -42.38 1.17
CA PHE A 172 43.07 -43.22 2.10
C PHE A 172 43.54 -44.43 1.29
N SER A 173 44.84 -44.46 1.02
CA SER A 173 45.53 -45.57 0.40
C SER A 173 46.31 -46.30 1.48
N ILE A 174 46.08 -47.62 1.50
CA ILE A 174 46.87 -48.73 2.08
C ILE A 174 46.91 -48.80 3.60
#